data_AF-A0A9E1JBB5-F1
#
_entry.id   AF-A0A9E1JBB5-F1
#
_cell.length_a   1.000
_cell.length_b   1.000
_cell.length_c   1.000
_cell.angle_alpha   90.00
_cell.angle_beta   90.00
_cell.angle_gamma   90.00
#
_symmetry.space_group_name_H-M   'P 1'
#
loop_
_entity.id
_entity.type
_entity.pdbx_description
1 polymer ?
#
loop_
_entity_poly.entity_id
_entity_poly.type
_entity_poly.pdbx_seq_one_letter_code
_entity_poly.pdbx_strand_id
1 'polypeptide(L)'
;MSKVEQKPYVIYLAEIIYKSIVDIKKKNPDISNIDAIEGFIGTVTYNDISSGKFHDNWFEYLENNNFIDKESGKVIPEETIKLLKIQKDATIKQLVKYPELYYAKTSFPLEISQRAFDYLWRMCESYELWSKETGQVKELFLKITD
;
A
#
# COMPACT_ATOMS: atom_id res chain seq x y z
N MET A 1 8.87 -16.09 -25.34
CA MET A 1 9.39 -14.94 -24.57
C MET A 1 8.25 -14.41 -23.73
N SER A 2 8.25 -14.67 -22.42
CA SER A 2 7.30 -13.99 -21.52
C SER A 2 7.65 -12.51 -21.57
N LYS A 3 6.76 -11.66 -22.10
CA LYS A 3 6.89 -10.22 -21.90
C LYS A 3 6.94 -10.03 -20.39
N VAL A 4 8.06 -9.55 -19.86
CA VAL A 4 8.09 -9.04 -18.48
C VAL A 4 7.16 -7.84 -18.52
N GLU A 5 5.93 -8.05 -18.08
CA GLU A 5 4.91 -7.02 -18.08
C GLU A 5 5.36 -5.94 -17.08
N GLN A 6 5.48 -4.71 -17.58
CA GLN A 6 5.94 -3.60 -16.76
C GLN A 6 4.92 -3.38 -15.64
N LYS A 7 5.39 -3.35 -14.39
CA LYS A 7 4.55 -3.13 -13.20
C LYS A 7 3.73 -1.86 -13.39
N PRO A 8 2.38 -1.95 -13.35
CA PRO A 8 1.55 -0.76 -13.44
C PRO A 8 1.86 0.19 -12.28
N TYR A 9 1.93 1.50 -12.54
CA TYR A 9 2.27 2.48 -11.51
C TYR A 9 1.30 2.45 -10.31
N VAL A 10 0.05 2.07 -10.53
CA VAL A 10 -0.96 1.91 -9.48
C VAL A 10 -0.65 0.77 -8.50
N ILE A 11 0.21 -0.20 -8.86
CA ILE A 11 0.62 -1.31 -7.99
C ILE A 11 1.76 -0.90 -7.04
N TYR A 12 2.48 0.19 -7.29
CA TYR A 12 3.61 0.61 -6.43
C TYR A 12 3.20 0.82 -4.97
N LEU A 13 2.06 1.46 -4.73
CA LEU A 13 1.56 1.65 -3.36
C LEU A 13 1.23 0.32 -2.69
N ALA A 14 0.62 -0.61 -3.43
CA ALA A 14 0.28 -1.95 -2.95
C ALA A 14 1.54 -2.74 -2.57
N GLU A 15 2.59 -2.64 -3.37
CA GLU A 15 3.89 -3.25 -3.08
C GLU A 15 4.52 -2.67 -1.81
N ILE A 16 4.50 -1.36 -1.62
CA ILE A 16 5.09 -0.71 -0.42
C ILE A 16 4.35 -1.15 0.84
N ILE A 17 3.02 -1.18 0.79
CA ILE A 17 2.17 -1.66 1.89
C ILE A 17 2.49 -3.14 2.16
N TYR A 18 2.47 -3.98 1.13
CA TYR A 18 2.75 -5.41 1.23
C TYR A 18 4.10 -5.68 1.87
N LYS A 19 5.18 -5.07 1.35
CA LYS A 19 6.55 -5.24 1.86
C LYS A 19 6.66 -4.78 3.31
N SER A 20 6.03 -3.67 3.68
CA SER A 20 6.02 -3.19 5.06
C SER A 20 5.36 -4.18 6.02
N ILE A 21 4.23 -4.78 5.62
CA ILE A 21 3.53 -5.80 6.42
C ILE A 21 4.35 -7.10 6.50
N VAL A 22 4.96 -7.52 5.39
CA VAL A 22 5.88 -8.67 5.36
C VAL A 22 7.04 -8.47 6.32
N ASP A 23 7.62 -7.27 6.41
CA ASP A 23 8.70 -6.97 7.35
C ASP A 23 8.25 -7.07 8.81
N ILE A 24 7.02 -6.65 9.13
CA ILE A 24 6.44 -6.83 10.47
C ILE A 24 6.30 -8.32 10.79
N LYS A 25 5.75 -9.11 9.85
CA LYS A 25 5.53 -10.55 10.03
C LYS A 25 6.85 -11.32 10.11
N LYS A 26 7.87 -10.94 9.34
CA LYS A 26 9.22 -11.54 9.43
C LYS A 26 9.88 -11.28 10.78
N LYS A 27 9.66 -10.10 11.39
CA LYS A 27 10.17 -9.77 12.73
C LYS A 27 9.43 -10.49 13.85
N ASN A 28 8.18 -10.90 13.60
CA ASN A 28 7.33 -11.56 14.57
C ASN A 28 6.68 -12.81 13.92
N PRO A 29 7.43 -13.90 13.71
CA PRO A 29 6.97 -15.04 12.89
C PRO A 29 5.68 -15.70 13.40
N ASP A 30 5.40 -15.59 14.70
CA ASP A 30 4.26 -16.22 15.36
C ASP A 30 2.92 -15.49 15.14
N ILE A 31 2.94 -14.27 14.58
CA ILE A 31 1.73 -13.47 14.39
C ILE A 31 1.01 -13.83 13.09
N SER A 32 -0.32 -13.75 13.11
CA SER A 32 -1.14 -13.98 11.92
C SER A 32 -0.97 -12.85 10.89
N ASN A 33 -1.49 -13.03 9.67
CA ASN A 33 -1.53 -11.93 8.70
C ASN A 33 -2.43 -10.78 9.19
N ILE A 34 -3.50 -11.12 9.92
CA ILE A 34 -4.42 -10.14 10.52
C ILE A 34 -3.63 -9.26 11.49
N ASP A 35 -2.91 -9.88 12.43
CA ASP A 35 -2.09 -9.17 13.42
C ASP A 35 -0.99 -8.32 12.76
N ALA A 36 -0.38 -8.82 11.66
CA ALA A 36 0.63 -8.07 10.93
C ALA A 36 0.06 -6.82 10.24
N ILE A 37 -1.15 -6.91 9.67
CA ILE A 37 -1.87 -5.79 9.06
C ILE A 37 -2.32 -4.79 10.13
N GLU A 38 -2.86 -5.26 11.25
CA GLU A 38 -3.22 -4.39 12.38
C GLU A 38 -1.99 -3.68 12.95
N GLY A 39 -0.87 -4.41 13.10
CA GLY A 39 0.42 -3.85 13.50
C GLY A 39 0.92 -2.76 12.54
N PHE A 40 0.66 -2.91 11.23
CA PHE A 40 1.02 -1.91 10.23
C PHE A 40 0.30 -0.57 10.45
N ILE A 41 -0.96 -0.57 10.91
CA ILE A 41 -1.75 0.65 11.18
C ILE A 41 -1.09 1.54 12.25
N GLY A 42 -0.31 0.94 13.15
CA GLY A 42 0.46 1.63 14.19
C GLY A 42 1.79 2.24 13.71
N THR A 43 2.19 2.03 12.45
CA THR A 43 3.51 2.44 11.95
C THR A 43 3.59 3.89 11.46
N VAL A 44 4.81 4.42 11.41
CA VAL A 44 5.09 5.72 10.76
C VAL A 44 4.75 5.66 9.27
N THR A 45 5.04 4.54 8.60
CA THR A 45 4.70 4.33 7.18
C THR A 45 3.20 4.46 6.94
N TYR A 46 2.36 3.85 7.78
CA TYR A 46 0.91 4.04 7.69
C TYR A 46 0.52 5.51 7.88
N ASN A 47 1.10 6.20 8.87
CA ASN A 47 0.78 7.61 9.13
C ASN A 47 1.15 8.51 7.94
N ASP A 48 2.30 8.26 7.30
CA ASP A 48 2.72 9.00 6.11
C ASP A 48 1.82 8.72 4.89
N ILE A 49 1.36 7.48 4.70
CA ILE A 49 0.41 7.13 3.63
C ILE A 49 -0.97 7.73 3.90
N SER A 50 -1.53 7.47 5.09
CA SER A 50 -2.88 7.90 5.47
C SER A 50 -3.06 9.42 5.54
N SER A 51 -2.00 10.16 5.84
CA SER A 51 -2.00 11.64 5.80
C SER A 51 -1.83 12.22 4.39
N GLY A 52 -1.43 11.40 3.41
CA GLY A 52 -1.09 11.85 2.06
C GLY A 52 0.36 12.29 1.87
N LYS A 53 1.12 12.46 2.95
CA LYS A 53 2.53 12.92 2.92
C LYS A 53 3.42 12.03 2.04
N PHE A 54 3.23 10.72 2.10
CA PHE A 54 3.94 9.78 1.22
C PHE A 54 3.73 10.12 -0.27
N HIS A 55 2.48 10.39 -0.64
CA HIS A 55 2.11 10.71 -2.02
C HIS A 55 2.62 12.08 -2.45
N ASP A 56 2.55 13.08 -1.56
CA ASP A 56 3.07 14.42 -1.83
C ASP A 56 4.58 14.40 -2.10
N ASN A 57 5.34 13.70 -1.26
CA ASN A 57 6.77 13.52 -1.48
C ASN A 57 7.08 12.79 -2.79
N TRP A 58 6.27 11.77 -3.14
CA TRP A 58 6.45 11.04 -4.39
C TRP A 58 6.15 11.90 -5.61
N PHE A 59 5.06 12.70 -5.59
CA PHE A 59 4.73 13.60 -6.68
C PHE A 59 5.72 14.74 -6.83
N GLU A 60 6.20 15.31 -5.73
CA GLU A 60 7.27 16.31 -5.75
C GLU A 60 8.56 15.76 -6.38
N TYR A 61 8.93 14.52 -6.03
CA TYR A 61 10.06 13.84 -6.68
C TYR A 61 9.84 13.69 -8.20
N LEU A 62 8.64 13.25 -8.61
CA LEU A 62 8.32 13.07 -10.03
C LEU A 62 8.35 14.42 -10.77
N GLU A 63 7.77 15.47 -10.21
CA GLU A 63 7.77 16.82 -10.78
C GLU A 63 9.20 17.34 -10.97
N ASN A 64 10.06 17.19 -9.95
CA ASN A 64 11.46 17.60 -10.01
C ASN A 64 12.31 16.79 -11.00
N ASN A 65 11.89 15.58 -11.35
CA ASN A 65 12.58 14.70 -12.31
C ASN A 65 11.89 14.62 -13.68
N ASN A 66 11.07 15.61 -14.05
CA ASN A 66 10.32 15.63 -15.32
C ASN A 66 9.47 14.38 -15.56
N PHE A 67 8.91 13.82 -14.50
CA PHE A 67 8.10 12.59 -14.49
C PHE A 67 8.82 11.37 -15.06
N ILE A 68 10.15 11.31 -14.97
CA ILE A 68 10.91 10.14 -15.37
C ILE A 68 10.90 9.12 -14.22
N ASP A 69 10.36 7.94 -14.50
CA ASP A 69 10.38 6.81 -13.58
C ASP A 69 11.81 6.32 -13.35
N LYS A 70 12.15 6.11 -12.07
CA LYS A 70 13.52 5.76 -11.67
C LYS A 70 13.92 4.35 -12.08
N GLU A 71 12.97 3.42 -12.11
CA GLU A 71 13.25 2.01 -12.40
C GLU A 71 13.36 1.75 -13.90
N SER A 72 12.43 2.31 -14.69
CA SER A 72 12.37 2.08 -16.14
C SER A 72 13.07 3.15 -16.97
N GLY A 73 13.38 4.32 -16.40
CA GLY A 73 13.93 5.47 -17.12
C GLY A 73 12.98 6.11 -18.14
N LYS A 74 11.69 5.72 -18.13
CA LYS A 74 10.68 6.22 -19.05
C LYS A 74 9.90 7.38 -18.43
N VAL A 75 9.43 8.30 -19.26
CA VAL A 75 8.48 9.34 -18.85
C VAL A 75 7.14 8.69 -18.53
N ILE A 76 6.57 9.00 -17.37
CA ILE A 76 5.25 8.55 -16.95
C ILE A 76 4.20 9.37 -17.72
N PRO A 77 3.24 8.71 -18.41
CA PRO A 77 2.17 9.41 -19.11
C PRO A 77 1.33 10.30 -18.18
N GLU A 78 0.86 11.44 -18.69
CA GLU A 78 0.06 12.40 -17.91
C GLU A 78 -1.22 11.76 -17.36
N GLU A 79 -1.86 10.87 -18.13
CA GLU A 79 -3.03 10.11 -17.71
C GLU A 79 -2.74 9.22 -16.51
N THR A 80 -1.53 8.66 -16.45
CA THR A 80 -1.08 7.86 -15.31
C THR A 80 -0.88 8.74 -14.09
N ILE A 81 -0.29 9.93 -14.24
CA ILE A 81 -0.15 10.89 -13.12
C ILE A 81 -1.52 11.32 -12.59
N LYS A 82 -2.49 11.58 -13.47
CA LYS A 82 -3.88 11.86 -13.07
C LYS A 82 -4.51 10.70 -12.31
N LEU A 83 -4.31 9.46 -12.78
CA LEU A 83 -4.78 8.25 -12.10
C LEU A 83 -4.15 8.09 -10.72
N LEU A 84 -2.85 8.36 -10.57
CA LEU A 84 -2.16 8.30 -9.28
C LEU A 84 -2.67 9.37 -8.30
N LYS A 85 -3.02 10.57 -8.78
CA LYS A 85 -3.67 11.61 -7.94
C LYS A 85 -5.04 11.15 -7.45
N ILE A 86 -5.84 10.52 -8.30
CA ILE A 86 -7.13 9.92 -7.89
C ILE A 86 -6.89 8.80 -6.86
N GLN A 87 -5.87 7.96 -7.08
CA GLN A 87 -5.49 6.90 -6.13
C GLN A 87 -5.10 7.48 -4.78
N LYS A 88 -4.34 8.58 -4.72
CA LYS A 88 -4.00 9.29 -3.47
C LYS A 88 -5.27 9.66 -2.70
N ASP A 89 -6.20 10.36 -3.35
CA ASP A 89 -7.42 10.84 -2.69
C ASP A 89 -8.28 9.67 -2.17
N ALA A 90 -8.38 8.59 -2.94
CA ALA A 90 -9.06 7.38 -2.50
C ALA A 90 -8.36 6.74 -1.30
N THR A 91 -7.03 6.63 -1.33
CA THR A 91 -6.21 6.05 -0.26
C THR A 91 -6.40 6.80 1.06
N ILE A 92 -6.28 8.14 1.04
CA ILE A 92 -6.44 8.97 2.23
C ILE A 92 -7.83 8.79 2.83
N LYS A 93 -8.89 8.77 2.00
CA LYS A 93 -10.27 8.56 2.47
C LYS A 93 -10.49 7.19 3.09
N GLN A 94 -9.83 6.15 2.60
CA GLN A 94 -9.93 4.79 3.15
C GLN A 94 -9.14 4.63 4.45
N LEU A 95 -8.05 5.37 4.62
CA LEU A 95 -7.11 5.23 5.74
C LEU A 95 -7.21 6.32 6.81
N VAL A 96 -8.12 7.29 6.67
CA VAL A 96 -8.27 8.42 7.60
C VAL A 96 -8.48 7.92 9.04
N LYS A 97 -7.68 8.44 9.98
CA LYS A 97 -7.84 8.18 11.42
C LYS A 97 -8.77 9.23 12.02
N TYR A 98 -9.78 8.82 12.81
CA TYR A 98 -10.61 9.73 13.60
C TYR A 98 -10.13 9.71 15.06
N PRO A 99 -9.50 10.79 15.57
CA PRO A 99 -8.87 10.80 16.90
C PRO A 99 -9.85 10.59 18.06
N GLU A 100 -11.11 11.01 17.92
CA GLU A 100 -12.09 11.01 19.02
C GLU A 100 -12.57 9.62 19.45
N LEU A 101 -12.33 8.58 18.63
CA LEU A 101 -12.79 7.22 18.89
C LEU A 101 -11.67 6.26 19.37
N TYR A 102 -10.42 6.72 19.40
CA TYR A 102 -9.28 5.89 19.83
C TYR A 102 -9.13 5.81 21.37
N TYR A 103 -9.78 6.70 22.13
CA TYR A 103 -9.56 6.86 23.58
C TYR A 103 -10.80 6.59 24.46
N ALA A 104 -11.94 6.18 23.91
CA ALA A 104 -13.07 5.74 24.72
C ALA A 104 -12.71 4.38 25.38
N LYS A 105 -12.64 4.39 26.72
CA LYS A 105 -12.26 3.27 27.62
C LYS A 105 -13.16 2.02 27.57
N THR A 106 -13.96 1.84 26.53
CA THR A 106 -14.83 0.69 26.33
C THR A 106 -14.82 0.34 24.84
N SER A 107 -14.14 -0.76 24.49
CA SER A 107 -14.22 -1.50 23.22
C SER A 107 -14.68 -0.68 22.00
N PHE A 108 -13.68 -0.19 21.25
CA PHE A 108 -13.64 0.03 19.79
C PHE A 108 -13.52 1.44 19.18
N PRO A 109 -12.85 1.48 18.01
CA PRO A 109 -13.56 1.86 16.78
C PRO A 109 -13.56 0.75 15.70
N LEU A 110 -14.45 -0.25 15.82
CA LEU A 110 -14.52 -1.48 14.99
C LEU A 110 -14.50 -1.11 13.53
N GLU A 111 -15.32 -0.12 13.16
CA GLU A 111 -15.62 0.17 11.77
C GLU A 111 -14.52 0.97 11.06
N ILE A 112 -13.79 1.84 11.77
CA ILE A 112 -12.71 2.66 11.17
C ILE A 112 -11.43 1.84 11.08
N SER A 113 -11.15 0.99 12.08
CA SER A 113 -10.08 0.00 11.96
C SER A 113 -10.42 -1.02 10.87
N GLN A 114 -11.70 -1.45 10.75
CA GLN A 114 -12.10 -2.43 9.74
C GLN A 114 -11.99 -1.88 8.32
N ARG A 115 -12.41 -0.63 8.05
CA ARG A 115 -12.27 -0.04 6.70
C ARG A 115 -10.80 0.03 6.27
N ALA A 116 -9.94 0.53 7.16
CA ALA A 116 -8.52 0.61 6.88
C ALA A 116 -7.92 -0.79 6.70
N PHE A 117 -8.29 -1.73 7.58
CA PHE A 117 -7.90 -3.13 7.48
C PHE A 117 -8.31 -3.75 6.14
N ASP A 118 -9.58 -3.66 5.76
CA ASP A 118 -10.12 -4.22 4.51
C ASP A 118 -9.41 -3.61 3.30
N TYR A 119 -9.14 -2.31 3.32
CA TYR A 119 -8.39 -1.65 2.28
C TYR A 119 -6.95 -2.17 2.19
N LEU A 120 -6.24 -2.28 3.32
CA LEU A 120 -4.88 -2.80 3.36
C LEU A 120 -4.81 -4.27 2.92
N TRP A 121 -5.79 -5.07 3.32
CA TRP A 121 -5.94 -6.46 2.90
C TRP A 121 -6.08 -6.54 1.37
N ARG A 122 -6.99 -5.76 0.77
CA ARG A 122 -7.16 -5.70 -0.69
C ARG A 122 -5.93 -5.21 -1.42
N MET A 123 -5.15 -4.30 -0.84
CA MET A 123 -3.88 -3.85 -1.41
C MET A 123 -2.87 -5.00 -1.44
N CYS A 124 -2.81 -5.81 -0.38
CA CYS A 124 -1.98 -6.99 -0.37
C CYS A 124 -2.45 -8.03 -1.40
N GLU A 125 -3.75 -8.30 -1.48
CA GLU A 125 -4.34 -9.18 -2.50
C GLU A 125 -3.99 -8.73 -3.92
N SER A 126 -4.16 -7.43 -4.21
CA SER A 126 -3.87 -6.86 -5.52
C SER A 126 -2.40 -7.05 -5.91
N TYR A 127 -1.48 -6.87 -4.96
CA TYR A 127 -0.05 -7.10 -5.19
C TYR A 127 0.27 -8.58 -5.43
N GLU A 128 -0.31 -9.49 -4.64
CA GLU A 128 -0.09 -10.92 -4.80
C GLU A 128 -0.67 -11.44 -6.13
N LEU A 129 -1.88 -11.02 -6.52
CA LEU A 129 -2.50 -11.39 -7.79
C LEU A 129 -1.65 -10.91 -8.97
N TRP A 130 -1.23 -9.64 -8.97
CA TRP A 130 -0.34 -9.10 -10.01
C TRP A 130 0.98 -9.88 -10.07
N SER A 131 1.58 -10.21 -8.92
CA SER A 131 2.82 -10.99 -8.85
C SER A 131 2.64 -12.42 -9.39
N LYS A 132 1.48 -13.05 -9.13
CA LYS A 132 1.12 -14.37 -9.67
C LYS A 132 0.96 -14.32 -11.19
N GLU A 133 0.19 -13.37 -11.70
CA GLU A 133 -0.10 -13.19 -13.13
C GLU A 133 1.17 -12.93 -13.96
N THR A 134 2.10 -12.16 -13.39
CA THR A 134 3.36 -11.80 -14.07
C THR A 134 4.49 -12.82 -13.86
N GLY A 135 4.25 -13.90 -13.11
CA GLY A 135 5.26 -14.92 -12.81
C GLY A 135 6.33 -14.48 -11.81
N GLN A 136 6.13 -13.37 -11.10
CA GLN A 136 7.01 -12.83 -10.05
C GLN A 136 6.69 -13.46 -8.67
N VAL A 137 6.35 -14.74 -8.66
CA VAL A 137 5.75 -15.46 -7.50
C VAL A 137 6.74 -15.76 -6.37
N LYS A 138 8.05 -15.58 -6.60
CA LYS A 138 9.11 -16.14 -5.73
C LYS A 138 9.14 -15.55 -4.30
N GLU A 139 8.37 -14.52 -3.99
CA GLU A 139 8.45 -13.80 -2.70
C GLU A 139 7.09 -13.50 -2.04
N LEU A 140 6.03 -14.26 -2.38
CA LEU A 140 4.73 -14.09 -1.71
C LEU A 140 4.74 -14.70 -0.30
N PHE A 141 5.02 -13.86 0.68
CA PHE A 141 5.19 -14.26 2.08
C PHE A 141 3.87 -14.31 2.86
N LEU A 142 2.91 -13.43 2.53
CA LEU A 142 1.63 -13.38 3.23
C LEU A 142 0.70 -14.51 2.77
N LYS A 143 0.71 -14.88 1.49
CA LYS A 143 -0.14 -15.95 0.93
C LYS A 143 -1.62 -15.71 1.22
N ILE A 144 -2.06 -14.46 1.01
CA ILE A 144 -3.45 -14.06 1.22
C ILE A 144 -4.35 -14.61 0.10
N THR A 145 -3.78 -14.77 -1.09
CA THR A 145 -4.49 -15.22 -2.29
C THR A 145 -4.32 -16.72 -2.58
N ASP A 146 -3.73 -17.47 -1.64
CA ASP A 146 -3.63 -18.93 -1.66
C ASP A 146 -4.85 -19.56 -0.96
#